data_AF-A0A2Y9BFG4-F1
#
_entry.id   AF-A0A2Y9BFG4-F1
#
_cell.length_a   1.000
_cell.length_b   1.000
_cell.length_c   1.000
_cell.angle_alpha   90.00
_cell.angle_beta   90.00
_cell.angle_gamma   90.00
#
_symmetry.space_group_name_H-M   'P 1'
#
loop_
_entity.id
_entity.type
_entity.pdbx_description
1 polymer ?
#
loop_
_entity_poly.entity_id
_entity_poly.type
_entity_poly.pdbx_seq_one_letter_code
_entity_poly.pdbx_strand_id
1 'polypeptide(L)'
;MKENQKKQDGSALIMVVCLLCVFAALSLSMTVMAYQTLSQSQQSATKEQCRISAITYSQVLEQEITSEKTTEIKTYLYNEIHGNTWPYYSQGKSGHEKEDAYRHLTTHLDSLATTKFGDMSSVMYWEMDGDYGEIVLVMIVTSEQHNQKYSVTTRYELKKPEDAGDEEWNLDTWKWVVTWQGL
;
A
#
# COMPACT_ATOMS: atom_id res chain seq x y z
N MET A 1 69.24 34.87 20.08
CA MET A 1 68.15 35.14 19.11
C MET A 1 67.53 33.89 18.47
N LYS A 2 68.24 32.76 18.31
CA LYS A 2 67.70 31.55 17.65
C LYS A 2 66.62 30.78 18.45
N GLU A 3 66.59 30.89 19.78
CA GLU A 3 65.58 30.18 20.60
C GLU A 3 64.16 30.78 20.52
N ASN A 4 64.02 32.09 20.31
CA ASN A 4 62.71 32.74 20.24
C ASN A 4 61.98 32.47 18.92
N GLN A 5 62.70 32.25 17.81
CA GLN A 5 62.10 31.85 16.53
C GLN A 5 61.52 30.43 16.59
N LYS A 6 62.20 29.49 17.24
CA LYS A 6 61.72 28.11 17.44
C LYS A 6 60.43 28.02 18.26
N LYS A 7 60.22 28.94 19.23
CA LYS A 7 58.97 29.05 20.01
C LYS A 7 57.82 29.69 19.21
N GLN A 8 58.10 30.66 18.35
CA GLN A 8 57.09 31.28 17.48
C GLN A 8 56.64 30.33 16.36
N ASP A 9 57.55 29.53 15.79
CA ASP A 9 57.22 28.50 14.80
C ASP A 9 56.35 27.39 15.42
N GLY A 10 56.63 26.99 16.67
CA GLY A 10 55.83 26.00 17.40
C GLY A 10 54.40 26.47 17.73
N SER A 11 54.22 27.73 18.15
CA SER A 11 52.87 28.26 18.43
C SER A 11 52.06 28.51 17.16
N ALA A 12 52.71 28.95 16.08
CA ALA A 12 52.07 29.11 14.78
C ALA A 12 51.60 27.75 14.24
N LEU A 13 52.42 26.70 14.38
CA LEU A 13 52.07 25.34 13.95
C LEU A 13 50.89 24.76 14.76
N ILE A 14 50.80 25.05 16.06
CA ILE A 14 49.63 24.69 16.89
C ILE A 14 48.36 25.38 16.37
N MET A 15 48.42 26.69 16.07
CA MET A 15 47.27 27.43 15.56
C MET A 15 46.78 26.87 14.21
N VAL A 16 47.71 26.53 13.31
CA VAL A 16 47.40 25.92 12.01
C VAL A 16 46.73 24.55 12.18
N VAL A 17 47.23 23.70 13.09
CA VAL A 17 46.61 22.40 13.39
C VAL A 17 45.21 22.58 13.94
N CYS A 18 44.99 23.54 14.85
CA CYS A 18 43.65 23.85 15.35
C CYS A 18 42.71 24.31 14.23
N LEU A 19 43.18 25.15 13.30
CA LEU A 19 42.39 25.59 12.15
C LEU A 19 42.04 24.40 11.24
N LEU A 20 42.99 23.51 10.94
CA LEU A 20 42.75 22.29 10.16
C LEU A 20 41.74 21.36 10.83
N CYS A 21 41.82 21.19 12.17
CA CYS A 21 40.84 20.42 12.92
C CYS A 21 39.43 21.04 12.84
N VAL A 22 39.31 22.37 12.91
CA VAL A 22 38.02 23.07 12.76
C VAL A 22 37.47 22.88 11.35
N PHE A 23 38.30 23.03 10.31
CA PHE A 23 37.88 22.78 8.93
C PHE A 23 37.44 21.33 8.69
N ALA A 24 38.16 20.36 9.26
CA ALA A 24 37.79 18.95 9.18
C ALA A 24 36.46 18.66 9.92
N ALA A 25 36.24 19.26 11.09
CA ALA A 25 34.98 19.10 11.82
C ALA A 25 33.80 19.69 11.04
N LEU A 26 33.99 20.84 10.38
CA LEU A 26 32.97 21.48 9.55
C LEU A 26 32.66 20.64 8.30
N SER A 27 33.66 20.09 7.62
CA SER A 27 33.44 19.26 6.43
C SER A 27 32.69 17.97 6.76
N LEU A 28 33.07 17.29 7.85
CA LEU A 28 32.38 16.10 8.34
C LEU A 28 30.93 16.39 8.71
N SER A 29 30.69 17.50 9.41
CA SER A 29 29.33 17.92 9.78
C SER A 29 28.46 18.13 8.53
N MET A 30 29.01 18.75 7.49
CA MET A 30 28.31 18.98 6.23
C MET A 30 28.02 17.67 5.48
N THR A 31 28.95 16.71 5.47
CA THR A 31 28.74 15.39 4.88
C THR A 31 27.63 14.62 5.59
N VAL A 32 27.58 14.68 6.93
CA VAL A 32 26.52 14.02 7.71
C VAL A 32 25.14 14.62 7.40
N MET A 33 25.04 15.95 7.35
CA MET A 33 23.78 16.63 6.99
C MET A 33 23.33 16.30 5.55
N ALA A 34 24.28 16.24 4.61
CA ALA A 34 23.99 15.85 3.23
C ALA A 34 23.47 14.41 3.15
N TYR A 35 24.10 13.48 3.89
CA TYR A 35 23.66 12.09 3.96
C TYR A 35 22.26 11.94 4.57
N GLN A 36 21.98 12.65 5.67
CA GLN A 36 20.66 12.67 6.30
C GLN A 36 19.58 13.18 5.34
N THR A 37 19.83 14.31 4.68
CA THR A 37 18.90 14.88 3.69
C THR A 37 18.65 13.90 2.54
N LEU A 38 19.71 13.27 2.02
CA LEU A 38 19.59 12.30 0.94
C LEU A 38 18.76 11.08 1.37
N SER A 39 19.02 10.55 2.56
CA SER A 39 18.26 9.40 3.10
C SER A 39 16.78 9.72 3.29
N GLN A 40 16.44 10.93 3.77
CA GLN A 40 15.05 11.36 3.92
C GLN A 40 14.36 11.57 2.57
N SER A 41 15.09 12.12 1.59
CA SER A 41 14.59 12.27 0.22
C SER A 41 14.30 10.91 -0.41
N GLN A 42 15.21 9.94 -0.25
CA GLN A 42 15.00 8.56 -0.71
C GLN A 42 13.79 7.91 -0.04
N GLN A 43 13.65 8.02 1.29
CA GLN A 43 12.49 7.49 2.00
C GLN A 43 11.18 8.12 1.53
N SER A 44 11.18 9.43 1.30
CA SER A 44 10.01 10.16 0.79
C SER A 44 9.63 9.70 -0.61
N ALA A 45 10.62 9.48 -1.49
CA ALA A 45 10.41 8.94 -2.82
C ALA A 45 9.85 7.51 -2.79
N THR A 46 10.40 6.64 -1.94
CA THR A 46 9.89 5.27 -1.76
C THR A 46 8.46 5.27 -1.23
N LYS A 47 8.14 6.13 -0.27
CA LYS A 47 6.77 6.26 0.25
C LYS A 47 5.79 6.64 -0.87
N GLU A 48 6.17 7.62 -1.69
CA GLU A 48 5.35 8.04 -2.83
C GLU A 48 5.22 6.93 -3.88
N GLN A 49 6.28 6.16 -4.10
CA GLN A 49 6.23 4.99 -4.98
C GLN A 49 5.26 3.92 -4.46
N CYS A 50 5.30 3.57 -3.17
CA CYS A 50 4.32 2.65 -2.56
C CYS A 50 2.90 3.16 -2.74
N ARG A 51 2.69 4.47 -2.56
CA ARG A 51 1.39 5.13 -2.75
C ARG A 51 0.88 4.96 -4.17
N ILE A 52 1.70 5.30 -5.16
CA ILE A 52 1.34 5.20 -6.58
C ILE A 52 1.07 3.73 -6.94
N SER A 53 1.95 2.81 -6.56
CA SER A 53 1.80 1.37 -6.82
C SER A 53 0.48 0.81 -6.28
N ALA A 54 0.15 1.09 -5.01
CA ALA A 54 -1.09 0.63 -4.39
C ALA A 54 -2.34 1.20 -5.08
N ILE A 55 -2.35 2.50 -5.38
CA ILE A 55 -3.46 3.16 -6.06
C ILE A 55 -3.63 2.61 -7.49
N THR A 56 -2.54 2.52 -8.25
CA THR A 56 -2.58 2.02 -9.63
C THR A 56 -3.06 0.57 -9.67
N TYR A 57 -2.59 -0.28 -8.77
CA TYR A 57 -3.08 -1.66 -8.75
C TYR A 57 -4.53 -1.77 -8.27
N SER A 58 -4.93 -0.96 -7.28
CA SER A 58 -6.34 -0.86 -6.86
C SER A 58 -7.25 -0.45 -8.02
N GLN A 59 -6.81 0.46 -8.90
CA GLN A 59 -7.57 0.87 -10.09
C GLN A 59 -7.70 -0.26 -11.12
N VAL A 60 -6.67 -1.10 -11.27
CA VAL A 60 -6.73 -2.29 -12.13
C VAL A 60 -7.74 -3.28 -11.58
N LEU A 61 -7.72 -3.55 -10.26
CA LEU A 61 -8.70 -4.44 -9.63
C LEU A 61 -10.12 -3.90 -9.72
N GLU A 62 -10.30 -2.59 -9.54
CA GLU A 62 -11.58 -1.93 -9.72
C GLU A 62 -12.15 -2.19 -11.12
N GLN A 63 -11.36 -1.98 -12.18
CA GLN A 63 -11.78 -2.24 -13.55
C GLN A 63 -12.18 -3.69 -13.79
N GLU A 64 -11.48 -4.65 -13.19
CA GLU A 64 -11.79 -6.08 -13.31
C GLU A 64 -13.06 -6.48 -12.54
N ILE A 65 -13.30 -5.87 -11.38
CA ILE A 65 -14.46 -6.14 -10.51
C ILE A 65 -15.72 -5.49 -11.07
N THR A 66 -15.64 -4.25 -11.55
CA THR A 66 -16.79 -3.48 -12.07
C THR A 66 -16.97 -3.67 -13.58
N SER A 67 -16.22 -4.57 -14.21
CA SER A 67 -16.34 -4.83 -15.64
C SER A 67 -17.74 -5.31 -16.01
N GLU A 68 -18.25 -4.82 -17.13
CA GLU A 68 -19.48 -5.35 -17.76
C GLU A 68 -19.26 -6.78 -18.27
N LYS A 69 -18.01 -7.18 -18.54
CA LYS A 69 -17.68 -8.56 -18.94
C LYS A 69 -17.44 -9.43 -17.71
N THR A 70 -17.64 -10.73 -17.90
CA THR A 70 -17.26 -11.73 -16.90
C THR A 70 -15.75 -11.89 -16.85
N THR A 71 -15.14 -11.49 -15.73
CA THR A 71 -13.71 -11.58 -15.45
C THR A 71 -13.42 -12.74 -14.50
N GLU A 72 -12.14 -13.10 -14.35
CA GLU A 72 -11.71 -14.14 -13.41
C GLU A 72 -12.13 -13.78 -11.97
N ILE A 73 -11.94 -12.52 -11.57
CA ILE A 73 -12.30 -12.05 -10.22
C ILE A 73 -13.81 -12.05 -9.99
N LYS A 74 -14.63 -11.62 -10.97
CA LYS A 74 -16.10 -11.70 -10.84
C LYS A 74 -16.58 -13.14 -10.68
N THR A 75 -16.02 -14.05 -11.48
CA THR A 75 -16.35 -15.48 -11.41
C THR A 75 -15.98 -16.08 -10.05
N TYR A 76 -14.79 -15.75 -9.54
CA TYR A 76 -14.35 -16.15 -8.20
C TYR A 76 -15.29 -15.63 -7.12
N LEU A 77 -15.58 -14.33 -7.11
CA LEU A 77 -16.46 -13.69 -6.11
C LEU A 77 -17.86 -14.31 -6.13
N TYR A 78 -18.43 -14.53 -7.31
CA TYR A 78 -19.72 -15.19 -7.45
C TYR A 78 -19.70 -16.60 -6.86
N ASN A 79 -18.74 -17.44 -7.26
CA ASN A 79 -18.68 -18.81 -6.80
C ASN A 79 -18.50 -18.91 -5.28
N GLU A 80 -17.65 -18.07 -4.69
CA GLU A 80 -17.35 -18.13 -3.26
C GLU A 80 -18.47 -17.54 -2.38
N ILE A 81 -19.08 -16.43 -2.80
CA ILE A 81 -20.14 -15.76 -2.04
C ILE A 81 -21.48 -16.50 -2.25
N HIS A 82 -21.86 -16.80 -3.49
CA HIS A 82 -23.11 -17.50 -3.81
C HIS A 82 -23.06 -18.98 -3.41
N GLY A 83 -21.90 -19.63 -3.55
CA GLY A 83 -21.67 -21.00 -3.11
C GLY A 83 -21.69 -21.17 -1.59
N ASN A 84 -21.78 -20.07 -0.82
CA ASN A 84 -21.79 -20.03 0.64
C ASN A 84 -20.58 -20.72 1.28
N THR A 85 -19.45 -20.75 0.57
CA THR A 85 -18.17 -21.30 1.03
C THR A 85 -17.33 -20.26 1.76
N TRP A 86 -17.59 -18.98 1.49
CA TRP A 86 -16.88 -17.87 2.09
C TRP A 86 -17.80 -17.12 3.08
N PRO A 87 -17.59 -17.22 4.40
CA PRO A 87 -18.39 -16.48 5.37
C PRO A 87 -18.15 -14.98 5.25
N TYR A 88 -19.24 -14.20 5.39
CA TYR A 88 -19.14 -12.74 5.51
C TYR A 88 -18.48 -12.34 6.82
N TYR A 89 -17.88 -11.17 6.85
CA TYR A 89 -17.30 -10.57 8.03
C TYR A 89 -18.37 -9.90 8.90
N SER A 90 -18.34 -10.18 10.20
CA SER A 90 -19.17 -9.54 11.21
C SER A 90 -18.47 -9.55 12.55
N GLN A 91 -18.25 -8.36 13.11
CA GLN A 91 -17.52 -8.22 14.36
C GLN A 91 -18.27 -8.89 15.53
N GLY A 92 -17.60 -9.81 16.23
CA GLY A 92 -18.12 -10.49 17.41
C GLY A 92 -19.05 -11.67 17.11
N LYS A 93 -19.19 -12.07 15.84
CA LYS A 93 -19.93 -13.28 15.44
C LYS A 93 -18.94 -14.41 15.14
N SER A 94 -18.98 -15.46 15.94
CA SER A 94 -18.15 -16.67 15.74
C SER A 94 -18.31 -17.23 14.33
N GLY A 95 -17.19 -17.57 13.67
CA GLY A 95 -17.18 -18.06 12.29
C GLY A 95 -17.29 -16.97 11.20
N HIS A 96 -17.38 -15.71 11.61
CA HIS A 96 -17.47 -14.52 10.75
C HIS A 96 -16.44 -13.47 11.13
N GLU A 97 -15.45 -13.83 11.95
CA GLU A 97 -14.40 -12.90 12.36
C GLU A 97 -13.31 -12.81 11.29
N LYS A 98 -12.29 -11.98 11.55
CA LYS A 98 -11.22 -11.73 10.59
C LYS A 98 -10.54 -13.00 10.08
N GLU A 99 -10.31 -13.95 10.98
CA GLU A 99 -9.63 -15.23 10.70
C GLU A 99 -10.43 -16.10 9.72
N ASP A 100 -11.75 -16.03 9.79
CA ASP A 100 -12.66 -16.85 8.98
C ASP A 100 -13.08 -16.16 7.68
N ALA A 101 -13.23 -14.83 7.69
CA ALA A 101 -13.83 -14.05 6.61
C ALA A 101 -12.81 -13.33 5.71
N TYR A 102 -11.56 -13.14 6.13
CA TYR A 102 -10.58 -12.47 5.28
C TYR A 102 -9.93 -13.49 4.33
N ARG A 103 -9.73 -13.08 3.08
CA ARG A 103 -9.09 -13.88 2.03
C ARG A 103 -8.00 -13.08 1.35
N HIS A 104 -6.88 -13.73 1.06
CA HIS A 104 -5.85 -13.16 0.20
C HIS A 104 -6.24 -13.41 -1.27
N LEU A 105 -6.23 -12.35 -2.08
CA LEU A 105 -6.46 -12.51 -3.51
C LEU A 105 -5.22 -13.16 -4.12
N THR A 106 -5.37 -14.40 -4.59
CA THR A 106 -4.27 -15.16 -5.21
C THR A 106 -4.62 -15.41 -6.68
N THR A 107 -4.60 -14.35 -7.48
CA THR A 107 -4.90 -14.42 -8.93
C THR A 107 -3.64 -14.12 -9.75
N HIS A 108 -3.69 -14.41 -11.04
CA HIS A 108 -2.62 -14.02 -11.96
C HIS A 108 -2.35 -12.51 -11.92
N LEU A 109 -3.40 -11.69 -11.70
CA LEU A 109 -3.28 -10.23 -11.54
C LEU A 109 -2.40 -9.83 -10.35
N ASP A 110 -2.51 -10.54 -9.22
CA ASP A 110 -1.70 -10.27 -8.02
C ASP A 110 -0.22 -10.60 -8.28
N SER A 111 0.06 -11.72 -8.96
CA SER A 111 1.43 -12.07 -9.37
C SER A 111 2.05 -11.07 -10.36
N LEU A 112 1.25 -10.56 -11.30
CA LEU A 112 1.68 -9.52 -12.24
C LEU A 112 1.90 -8.19 -11.53
N ALA A 113 1.06 -7.85 -10.57
CA ALA A 113 1.18 -6.64 -9.79
C ALA A 113 2.48 -6.65 -8.99
N THR A 114 2.82 -7.77 -8.34
CA THR A 114 4.08 -7.90 -7.61
C THR A 114 5.29 -7.76 -8.53
N THR A 115 5.22 -8.34 -9.73
CA THR A 115 6.29 -8.23 -10.74
C THR A 115 6.47 -6.80 -11.25
N LYS A 116 5.38 -6.06 -11.44
CA LYS A 116 5.40 -4.71 -12.03
C LYS A 116 5.61 -3.59 -11.02
N PHE A 117 5.07 -3.73 -9.81
CA PHE A 117 4.96 -2.66 -8.83
C PHE A 117 5.79 -2.89 -7.54
N GLY A 118 6.48 -4.03 -7.42
CA GLY A 118 7.26 -4.41 -6.24
C GLY A 118 6.43 -5.26 -5.27
N ASP A 119 6.80 -5.34 -3.98
CA ASP A 119 6.03 -6.17 -3.05
C ASP A 119 4.60 -5.62 -2.86
N MET A 120 3.63 -6.39 -3.35
CA MET A 120 2.21 -6.09 -3.32
C MET A 120 1.48 -7.22 -2.60
N SER A 121 0.41 -6.86 -1.89
CA SER A 121 -0.51 -7.84 -1.30
C SER A 121 -1.93 -7.31 -1.34
N SER A 122 -2.87 -8.20 -1.66
CA SER A 122 -4.29 -7.87 -1.75
C SER A 122 -5.09 -8.74 -0.80
N VAL A 123 -5.91 -8.12 0.03
CA VAL A 123 -6.79 -8.80 0.99
C VAL A 123 -8.22 -8.34 0.76
N MET A 124 -9.15 -9.27 0.79
CA MET A 124 -10.57 -9.00 0.60
C MET A 124 -11.41 -9.69 1.67
N TYR A 125 -12.54 -9.09 1.96
CA TYR A 125 -13.62 -9.64 2.79
C TYR A 125 -14.93 -9.01 2.33
N TRP A 126 -16.05 -9.66 2.58
CA TRP A 126 -17.37 -9.11 2.29
C TRP A 126 -18.19 -9.01 3.57
N GLU A 127 -19.08 -8.03 3.63
CA GLU A 127 -19.97 -7.74 4.75
C GLU A 127 -21.41 -7.82 4.25
N MET A 128 -22.33 -8.17 5.14
CA MET A 128 -23.75 -7.87 4.94
C MET A 128 -24.05 -6.57 5.66
N ASP A 129 -24.42 -5.52 4.93
CA ASP A 129 -24.79 -4.23 5.50
C ASP A 129 -26.31 -4.15 5.71
N GLY A 130 -26.69 -3.66 6.89
CA GLY A 130 -28.08 -3.48 7.31
C GLY A 130 -28.91 -4.76 7.52
N ASP A 131 -30.18 -4.56 7.90
CA ASP A 131 -31.18 -5.62 8.10
C ASP A 131 -31.68 -6.23 6.77
N TYR A 132 -31.42 -5.56 5.65
CA TYR A 132 -31.91 -5.94 4.31
C TYR A 132 -30.92 -6.80 3.50
N GLY A 133 -29.71 -7.06 4.02
CA GLY A 133 -28.76 -8.00 3.43
C GLY A 133 -28.01 -7.46 2.21
N GLU A 134 -27.68 -6.17 2.18
CA GLU A 134 -26.86 -5.59 1.11
C GLU A 134 -25.45 -6.18 1.17
N ILE A 135 -24.94 -6.69 0.06
CA ILE A 135 -23.62 -7.32 0.01
C ILE A 135 -22.58 -6.25 -0.33
N VAL A 136 -21.64 -6.02 0.59
CA VAL A 136 -20.53 -5.08 0.40
C VAL A 136 -19.22 -5.84 0.36
N LEU A 137 -18.48 -5.75 -0.73
CA LEU A 137 -17.12 -6.26 -0.85
C LEU A 137 -16.12 -5.16 -0.46
N VAL A 138 -15.16 -5.49 0.39
CA VAL A 138 -14.05 -4.62 0.77
C VAL A 138 -12.76 -5.23 0.25
N MET A 139 -12.01 -4.45 -0.53
CA MET A 139 -10.70 -4.80 -1.05
C MET A 139 -9.65 -3.88 -0.45
N ILE A 140 -8.58 -4.45 0.09
CA ILE A 140 -7.44 -3.75 0.65
C ILE A 140 -6.20 -4.12 -0.15
N VAL A 141 -5.67 -3.17 -0.90
CA VAL A 141 -4.42 -3.32 -1.64
C VAL A 141 -3.31 -2.65 -0.85
N THR A 142 -2.23 -3.37 -0.60
CA THR A 142 -1.06 -2.86 0.12
C THR A 142 0.19 -2.97 -0.74
N SER A 143 0.97 -1.90 -0.79
CA SER A 143 2.34 -1.89 -1.30
C SER A 143 3.32 -1.69 -0.15
N GLU A 144 4.41 -2.45 -0.15
CA GLU A 144 5.47 -2.35 0.85
C GLU A 144 6.84 -2.32 0.17
N GLN A 145 7.66 -1.31 0.44
CA GLN A 145 9.03 -1.22 -0.09
C GLN A 145 9.93 -0.52 0.93
N HIS A 146 11.11 -1.09 1.19
CA HIS A 146 12.13 -0.51 2.09
C HIS A 146 11.56 0.06 3.40
N ASN A 147 10.69 -0.71 4.07
CA ASN A 147 10.03 -0.33 5.34
C ASN A 147 9.06 0.86 5.23
N GLN A 148 8.69 1.26 4.02
CA GLN A 148 7.53 2.11 3.74
C GLN A 148 6.37 1.23 3.32
N LYS A 149 5.17 1.55 3.81
CA LYS A 149 3.96 0.81 3.53
C LYS A 149 2.84 1.78 3.21
N TYR A 150 2.03 1.43 2.22
CA TYR A 150 0.84 2.17 1.87
C TYR A 150 -0.28 1.22 1.51
N SER A 151 -1.50 1.52 1.97
CA SER A 151 -2.66 0.67 1.75
C SER A 151 -3.84 1.50 1.24
N VAL A 152 -4.51 1.02 0.21
CA VAL A 152 -5.74 1.58 -0.34
C VAL A 152 -6.87 0.61 -0.01
N THR A 153 -7.99 1.13 0.50
CA THR A 153 -9.20 0.35 0.75
C THR A 153 -10.30 0.81 -0.18
N THR A 154 -10.89 -0.10 -0.96
CA THR A 154 -12.03 0.18 -1.83
C THR A 154 -13.22 -0.66 -1.40
N ARG A 155 -14.40 -0.03 -1.31
CA ARG A 155 -15.68 -0.67 -0.99
C ARG A 155 -16.54 -0.72 -2.25
N TYR A 156 -17.11 -1.89 -2.50
CA TYR A 156 -18.00 -2.16 -3.62
C TYR A 156 -19.33 -2.67 -3.08
N GLU A 157 -20.42 -2.11 -3.56
CA GLU A 157 -21.77 -2.59 -3.25
C GLU A 157 -22.25 -3.45 -4.42
N LEU A 158 -22.84 -4.60 -4.12
CA LEU A 158 -23.46 -5.45 -5.13
C LEU A 158 -24.85 -4.91 -5.45
N LYS A 159 -25.06 -4.51 -6.70
CA LYS A 159 -26.35 -4.03 -7.20
C LYS A 159 -26.96 -4.99 -8.20
N LYS A 160 -28.29 -5.08 -8.15
CA LYS A 160 -29.08 -5.68 -9.22
C LYS A 160 -29.29 -4.63 -10.33
N PRO A 161 -29.26 -5.02 -11.62
CA PRO A 161 -29.64 -4.11 -12.70
C PRO A 161 -31.09 -3.65 -12.51
N GLU A 162 -31.38 -2.37 -12.72
CA GLU A 162 -32.73 -1.80 -12.56
C GLU A 162 -33.77 -2.51 -13.46
N ASP A 163 -33.32 -3.06 -14.59
CA ASP A 163 -34.16 -3.72 -15.59
C ASP A 163 -34.38 -5.21 -15.32
N ALA A 164 -33.68 -5.81 -14.34
CA ALA A 164 -33.61 -7.26 -14.15
C ALA A 164 -34.85 -7.87 -13.45
N GLY A 165 -35.94 -7.12 -13.27
CA GLY A 165 -37.21 -7.63 -12.72
C GLY A 165 -37.04 -8.54 -11.49
N ASP A 166 -37.77 -9.67 -11.46
CA ASP A 166 -37.61 -10.75 -10.48
C ASP A 166 -36.56 -11.80 -10.90
N GLU A 167 -35.67 -11.50 -11.86
CA GLU A 167 -34.70 -12.49 -12.34
C GLU A 167 -33.75 -12.93 -11.21
N GLU A 168 -33.43 -14.22 -11.23
CA GLU A 168 -32.57 -14.88 -10.25
C GLU A 168 -31.14 -14.35 -10.33
N TRP A 169 -30.55 -14.07 -9.17
CA TRP A 169 -29.17 -13.59 -9.06
C TRP A 169 -28.20 -14.57 -9.72
N ASN A 170 -27.58 -14.16 -10.82
CA ASN A 170 -26.61 -14.95 -11.58
C ASN A 170 -25.38 -14.10 -11.94
N LEU A 171 -24.30 -14.74 -12.39
CA LEU A 171 -23.02 -14.06 -12.66
C LEU A 171 -23.13 -12.86 -13.62
N ASP A 172 -24.04 -12.91 -14.59
CA ASP A 172 -24.23 -11.85 -15.59
C ASP A 172 -25.03 -10.66 -15.03
N THR A 173 -25.86 -10.90 -14.00
CA THR A 173 -26.63 -9.86 -13.31
C THR A 173 -25.90 -9.26 -12.11
N TRP A 174 -24.82 -9.88 -11.60
CA TRP A 174 -24.00 -9.34 -10.51
C TRP A 174 -23.17 -8.14 -10.98
N LYS A 175 -23.59 -6.94 -10.57
CA LYS A 175 -22.87 -5.70 -10.85
C LYS A 175 -22.34 -5.08 -9.56
N TRP A 176 -21.01 -5.02 -9.46
CA TRP A 176 -20.34 -4.31 -8.39
C TRP A 176 -20.19 -2.84 -8.75
N VAL A 177 -20.51 -1.96 -7.80
CA VAL A 177 -20.37 -0.51 -7.95
C VAL A 177 -19.50 0.02 -6.82
N VAL A 178 -18.49 0.82 -7.15
CA VAL A 178 -17.65 1.48 -6.14
C VAL A 178 -18.50 2.48 -5.35
N THR A 179 -18.49 2.35 -4.03
CA THR A 179 -19.20 3.28 -3.13
C THR A 179 -18.25 4.17 -2.36
N TRP A 180 -17.03 3.69 -2.07
CA TRP A 180 -16.04 4.46 -1.34
C TRP A 180 -14.62 3.97 -1.61
N GLN A 181 -13.66 4.90 -1.59
CA GLN A 181 -12.24 4.62 -1.65
C GLN A 181 -11.50 5.43 -0.59
N GLY A 182 -10.82 4.71 0.31
CA GLY A 182 -9.94 5.23 1.35
C GLY A 182 -8.49 5.11 0.97
N LEU A 183 -7.76 6.20 1.19
CA LEU A 183 -6.33 6.37 0.95
C LEU A 183 -5.53 6.33 2.25
#